data_AF-A0A3D1N278-F1
#
_entry.id   AF-A0A3D1N278-F1
#
_cell.length_a   1.000
_cell.length_b   1.000
_cell.length_c   1.000
_cell.angle_alpha   90.00
_cell.angle_beta   90.00
_cell.angle_gamma   90.00
#
_symmetry.space_group_name_H-M   'P 1'
#
loop_
_entity.id
_entity.type
_entity.pdbx_description
1 polymer ?
#
loop_
_entity_poly.entity_id
_entity_poly.type
_entity_poly.pdbx_seq_one_letter_code
_entity_poly.pdbx_strand_id
1 'polypeptide(L)'
;MWNDRAFDAREIAGLDHNTAVPAVLIQEGKDADMAGVMFTKTGHSGAYSGCVEIGTKKGLGIRVVEGHAEPELTFYCGEGRISSVNPSKDDKMLHFGENGGVIETGTAPGGFLLSKDMIRRLAEAGLEIEKKFNGIPQDIEWLVIGNTIYIVQARPYTQD
;
A
#
# COMPACT_ATOMS: atom_id res chain seq x y z
N MET A 1 -16.67 -14.48 -5.58
CA MET A 1 -17.43 -15.09 -4.46
C MET A 1 -17.57 -16.60 -4.61
N TRP A 2 -17.93 -17.10 -5.80
CA TRP A 2 -18.11 -18.54 -6.09
C TRP A 2 -16.96 -19.17 -6.88
N ASN A 3 -15.71 -18.94 -6.45
CA ASN A 3 -14.57 -19.69 -6.95
C ASN A 3 -14.06 -20.64 -5.86
N ASP A 4 -13.29 -21.66 -6.24
CA ASP A 4 -12.84 -22.72 -5.33
C ASP A 4 -12.16 -22.15 -4.07
N ARG A 5 -11.23 -21.19 -4.27
CA ARG A 5 -10.53 -20.55 -3.14
C ARG A 5 -11.47 -19.86 -2.16
N ALA A 6 -12.48 -19.14 -2.65
CA ALA A 6 -13.45 -18.47 -1.78
C ALA A 6 -14.44 -19.45 -1.15
N PHE A 7 -14.75 -20.56 -1.82
CA PHE A 7 -15.54 -21.65 -1.24
C PHE A 7 -14.80 -22.28 -0.06
N ASP A 8 -13.54 -22.72 -0.27
CA ASP A 8 -12.72 -23.33 0.77
C ASP A 8 -12.48 -22.38 1.95
N ALA A 9 -12.26 -21.09 1.69
CA ALA A 9 -12.11 -20.10 2.75
C ALA A 9 -13.37 -19.96 3.63
N ARG A 10 -14.57 -20.09 3.05
CA ARG A 10 -15.83 -20.06 3.83
C ARG A 10 -16.03 -21.35 4.62
N GLU A 11 -15.71 -22.51 4.04
CA GLU A 11 -15.73 -23.80 4.74
C GLU A 11 -14.80 -23.77 5.97
N ILE A 12 -13.55 -23.33 5.79
CA ILE A 12 -12.56 -23.21 6.88
C ILE A 12 -13.04 -22.25 7.97
N ALA A 13 -13.67 -21.14 7.57
CA ALA A 13 -14.19 -20.14 8.51
C ALA A 13 -15.56 -20.51 9.12
N GLY A 14 -16.19 -21.63 8.70
CA GLY A 14 -17.52 -22.04 9.15
C GLY A 14 -18.64 -21.07 8.74
N LEU A 15 -18.48 -20.36 7.63
CA LEU A 15 -19.44 -19.37 7.15
C LEU A 15 -20.47 -20.00 6.19
N ASP A 16 -21.76 -19.77 6.42
CA ASP A 16 -22.82 -20.25 5.52
C ASP A 16 -22.72 -19.58 4.14
N HIS A 17 -22.54 -20.41 3.11
CA HIS A 17 -22.41 -20.01 1.72
C HIS A 17 -23.60 -19.21 1.20
N ASN A 18 -24.81 -19.42 1.75
CA ASN A 18 -26.02 -18.74 1.30
C ASN A 18 -26.20 -17.34 1.93
N THR A 19 -25.44 -17.02 2.98
CA THR A 19 -25.56 -15.73 3.69
C THR A 19 -24.41 -14.78 3.39
N ALA A 20 -23.32 -15.27 2.83
CA ALA A 20 -22.20 -14.44 2.38
C ALA A 20 -22.59 -13.61 1.14
N VAL A 21 -22.95 -12.35 1.33
CA VAL A 21 -23.26 -11.41 0.25
C VAL A 21 -22.11 -10.42 0.03
N PRO A 22 -21.72 -10.10 -1.22
CA PRO A 22 -20.64 -9.17 -1.48
C PRO A 22 -21.19 -7.75 -1.52
N ALA A 23 -20.48 -6.80 -0.90
CA ALA A 23 -20.68 -5.39 -1.19
C ALA A 23 -19.68 -4.94 -2.27
N VAL A 24 -20.13 -4.07 -3.17
CA VAL A 24 -19.25 -3.47 -4.18
C VAL A 24 -19.03 -2.02 -3.81
N LEU A 25 -17.78 -1.68 -3.52
CA LEU A 25 -17.34 -0.29 -3.37
C LEU A 25 -16.89 0.23 -4.73
N ILE A 26 -17.49 1.33 -5.20
CA ILE A 26 -17.06 2.03 -6.41
C ILE A 26 -16.31 3.29 -5.97
N GLN A 27 -15.04 3.38 -6.31
CA GLN A 27 -14.18 4.53 -6.04
C GLN A 27 -13.73 5.17 -7.35
N GLU A 28 -13.53 6.47 -7.31
CA GLU A 28 -12.88 7.20 -8.39
C GLU A 28 -11.40 6.78 -8.49
N GLY A 29 -11.00 6.26 -9.65
CA GLY A 29 -9.59 5.99 -9.93
C GLY A 29 -8.85 7.31 -10.19
N LYS A 30 -7.68 7.49 -9.55
CA LYS A 30 -6.82 8.65 -9.78
C LYS A 30 -5.45 8.21 -10.27
N ASP A 31 -4.98 8.86 -11.34
CA ASP A 31 -3.66 8.56 -11.91
C ASP A 31 -2.56 9.06 -10.96
N ALA A 32 -1.84 8.13 -10.36
CA ALA A 32 -0.93 8.40 -9.25
C ALA A 32 0.52 8.56 -9.74
N ASP A 33 1.28 9.48 -9.15
CA ASP A 33 2.72 9.55 -9.38
C ASP A 33 3.44 8.40 -8.66
N MET A 34 3.00 8.15 -7.43
CA MET A 34 3.49 7.08 -6.57
C MET A 34 2.31 6.45 -5.84
N ALA A 35 2.38 5.15 -5.59
CA ALA A 35 1.41 4.43 -4.79
C ALA A 35 2.09 3.34 -3.97
N GLY A 36 1.40 2.84 -2.96
CA GLY A 36 1.99 1.82 -2.12
C GLY A 36 1.14 1.39 -0.95
N VAL A 37 1.80 0.65 -0.08
CA VAL A 37 1.25 0.14 1.18
C VAL A 37 2.05 0.73 2.34
N MET A 38 1.40 0.90 3.48
CA MET A 38 2.01 1.37 4.70
C MET A 38 1.50 0.56 5.88
N PHE A 39 2.43 0.04 6.68
CA PHE A 39 2.14 -0.60 7.95
C PHE A 39 2.54 0.33 9.08
N THR A 40 1.59 0.71 9.94
CA THR A 40 1.90 1.60 11.09
C THR A 40 2.71 0.90 12.18
N LYS A 41 2.84 -0.42 12.07
CA LYS A 41 3.78 -1.25 12.81
C LYS A 41 4.44 -2.24 11.87
N THR A 42 5.76 -2.21 11.80
CA THR A 42 6.52 -3.23 11.05
C THR A 42 6.58 -4.59 11.76
N GLY A 43 6.68 -5.67 10.99
CA GLY A 43 7.06 -7.00 11.47
C GLY A 43 8.57 -7.17 11.72
N HIS A 44 9.39 -6.21 11.29
CA HIS A 44 10.84 -6.25 11.45
C HIS A 44 11.25 -6.02 12.91
N SER A 45 12.32 -6.70 13.34
CA SER A 45 12.88 -6.59 14.69
C SER A 45 14.10 -5.65 14.75
N GLY A 46 14.66 -5.46 15.95
CA GLY A 46 15.88 -4.69 16.14
C GLY A 46 15.72 -3.19 15.83
N ALA A 47 16.58 -2.66 14.96
CA ALA A 47 16.64 -1.22 14.65
C ALA A 47 15.38 -0.64 13.99
N TYR A 48 14.49 -1.51 13.50
CA TYR A 48 13.20 -1.13 12.90
C TYR A 48 12.00 -1.42 13.80
N SER A 49 12.21 -2.02 14.97
CA SER A 49 11.13 -2.32 15.91
C SER A 49 10.32 -1.07 16.25
N GLY A 50 9.00 -1.13 16.06
CA GLY A 50 8.09 -0.02 16.32
C GLY A 50 8.12 1.11 15.28
N CYS A 51 8.79 0.92 14.15
CA CYS A 51 8.74 1.88 13.04
C CYS A 51 7.50 1.66 12.16
N VAL A 52 7.08 2.74 11.50
CA VAL A 52 6.17 2.70 10.36
C VAL A 52 6.96 2.22 9.14
N GLU A 53 6.43 1.24 8.43
CA GLU A 53 7.01 0.70 7.20
C GLU A 53 6.19 1.16 6.00
N ILE A 54 6.86 1.70 4.98
CA ILE A 54 6.24 2.25 3.78
C ILE A 54 6.85 1.56 2.56
N GLY A 55 6.04 0.78 1.85
CA GLY A 55 6.39 0.22 0.56
C GLY A 55 5.91 1.13 -0.56
N THR A 56 6.81 1.57 -1.44
CA THR A 56 6.49 2.54 -2.51
C THR A 56 6.82 2.00 -3.89
N LYS A 57 5.95 2.31 -4.86
CA LYS A 57 6.14 2.09 -6.30
C LYS A 57 5.73 3.33 -7.10
N LYS A 58 6.22 3.41 -8.33
CA LYS A 58 5.82 4.44 -9.31
C LYS A 58 4.49 4.09 -9.95
N GLY A 59 3.68 5.10 -10.26
CA GLY A 59 2.41 4.92 -10.91
C GLY A 59 1.34 4.28 -10.02
N LEU A 60 0.36 3.68 -10.65
CA LEU A 60 -0.71 2.95 -9.98
C LEU A 60 -0.18 1.73 -9.20
N GLY A 61 -0.66 1.55 -7.96
CA GLY A 61 -0.34 0.40 -7.10
C GLY A 61 -0.91 -0.94 -7.58
N ILE A 62 -1.49 -0.98 -8.78
CA ILE A 62 -2.13 -2.15 -9.39
C ILE A 62 -1.05 -3.01 -10.04
N ARG A 63 -0.20 -3.72 -9.28
CA ARG A 63 0.68 -4.70 -9.91
C ARG A 63 -0.01 -6.06 -10.03
N VAL A 64 -0.40 -6.34 -11.28
CA VAL A 64 -0.79 -7.65 -11.80
C VAL A 64 0.38 -8.62 -11.60
N VAL A 65 0.05 -9.84 -11.20
CA VAL A 65 0.99 -10.91 -10.85
C VAL A 65 1.77 -11.36 -12.08
N GLU A 66 2.85 -10.65 -12.41
CA GLU A 66 3.89 -11.05 -13.36
C GLU A 66 5.28 -10.62 -12.84
N GLY A 67 5.65 -11.12 -11.66
CA GLY A 67 7.04 -11.43 -11.30
C GLY A 67 8.08 -10.33 -11.05
N HIS A 68 7.90 -9.05 -11.40
CA HIS A 68 9.06 -8.13 -11.39
C HIS A 68 8.74 -6.70 -10.96
N ALA A 69 8.69 -6.43 -9.65
CA ALA A 69 9.77 -5.73 -8.93
C ALA A 69 9.39 -5.51 -7.46
N GLU A 70 10.39 -5.54 -6.60
CA GLU A 70 10.26 -5.23 -5.18
C GLU A 70 9.97 -3.73 -4.99
N PRO A 71 9.02 -3.35 -4.11
CA PRO A 71 8.82 -1.94 -3.76
C PRO A 71 10.07 -1.38 -3.09
N GLU A 72 10.26 -0.06 -3.18
CA GLU A 72 11.16 0.64 -2.28
C GLU A 72 10.58 0.57 -0.86
N LEU A 73 11.38 0.15 0.11
CA LEU A 73 10.96 0.07 1.50
C LEU A 73 11.58 1.23 2.28
N THR A 74 10.75 1.96 3.02
CA THR A 74 11.19 3.03 3.91
C THR A 74 10.65 2.82 5.31
N PHE A 75 11.52 2.97 6.29
CA PHE A 75 11.18 2.92 7.71
C PHE A 75 11.20 4.33 8.28
N TYR A 76 10.09 4.75 8.89
CA TYR A 76 9.98 5.96 9.68
C TYR A 76 9.87 5.57 11.17
N CYS A 77 10.87 5.95 11.94
CA CYS A 77 11.04 5.56 13.32
C CYS A 77 10.91 6.77 14.27
N GLY A 78 10.90 6.50 15.58
CA GLY A 78 10.94 7.53 16.62
C GLY A 78 12.01 8.60 16.37
N GLU A 79 11.72 9.83 16.80
CA GLU A 79 12.56 11.03 16.60
C GLU A 79 12.73 11.44 15.11
N GLY A 80 11.87 10.95 14.22
CA GLY A 80 11.88 11.34 12.80
C GLY A 80 12.99 10.68 11.99
N ARG A 81 13.60 9.62 12.51
CA ARG A 81 14.63 8.86 11.81
C ARG A 81 14.03 8.14 10.61
N ILE A 82 14.57 8.42 9.42
CA ILE A 82 14.20 7.79 8.15
C ILE A 82 15.32 6.85 7.71
N SER A 83 14.97 5.61 7.39
CA SER A 83 15.86 4.63 6.78
C SER A 83 15.19 4.01 5.57
N SER A 84 15.65 4.37 4.38
CA SER A 84 15.18 3.79 3.12
C SER A 84 16.12 2.67 2.69
N VAL A 85 15.54 1.54 2.32
CA VAL A 85 16.25 0.35 1.84
C VAL A 85 15.77 0.03 0.43
N ASN A 86 16.72 -0.38 -0.42
CA ASN A 86 16.48 -0.77 -1.80
C ASN A 86 15.76 0.30 -2.63
N PRO A 87 16.50 1.27 -3.22
CA PRO A 87 15.88 2.23 -4.13
C PRO A 87 15.17 1.50 -5.27
N SER A 88 14.07 2.08 -5.74
CA SER A 88 13.28 1.48 -6.80
C SER A 88 14.12 1.26 -8.06
N LYS A 89 13.99 0.05 -8.62
CA LYS A 89 14.59 -0.31 -9.91
C LYS A 89 13.56 -0.27 -11.05
N ASP A 90 12.34 0.20 -10.77
CA ASP A 90 11.28 0.27 -11.76
C ASP A 90 11.59 1.34 -12.82
N ASP A 91 11.69 0.88 -14.07
CA ASP A 91 11.78 1.68 -15.29
C ASP A 91 10.43 1.77 -16.02
N LYS A 92 9.38 1.21 -15.42
CA LYS A 92 8.01 1.19 -15.91
C LYS A 92 7.03 1.60 -14.81
N MET A 93 5.96 2.25 -15.21
CA MET A 93 4.85 2.59 -14.32
C MET A 93 3.51 2.44 -15.04
N LEU A 94 2.46 2.21 -14.26
CA LEU A 94 1.11 2.00 -14.76
C LEU A 94 0.28 3.28 -14.65
N HIS A 95 -0.52 3.55 -15.68
CA HIS A 95 -1.46 4.68 -15.76
C HIS A 95 -2.84 4.22 -16.18
N PHE A 96 -3.86 5.01 -15.89
CA PHE A 96 -5.18 4.79 -16.48
C PHE A 96 -5.17 5.14 -17.98
N GLY A 97 -5.68 4.23 -18.81
CA GLY A 97 -5.85 4.49 -20.23
C GLY A 97 -7.03 5.42 -20.51
N GLU A 98 -6.90 6.29 -21.52
CA GLU A 98 -7.97 7.24 -21.91
C GLU A 98 -9.29 6.54 -22.30
N ASN A 99 -9.22 5.31 -22.80
CA ASN A 99 -10.37 4.49 -23.18
C ASN A 99 -10.73 3.42 -22.13
N GLY A 100 -10.27 3.59 -20.90
CA GLY A 100 -10.37 2.60 -19.84
C GLY A 100 -9.23 1.57 -19.85
N GLY A 101 -9.17 0.78 -18.78
CA GLY A 101 -8.06 -0.14 -18.53
C GLY A 101 -6.81 0.57 -18.00
N VAL A 102 -5.70 -0.16 -18.00
CA VAL A 102 -4.41 0.30 -17.50
C VAL A 102 -3.38 0.16 -18.63
N ILE A 103 -2.53 1.16 -18.79
CA ILE A 103 -1.42 1.17 -19.75
C ILE A 103 -0.08 1.24 -19.00
N GLU A 104 0.96 0.67 -19.58
CA GLU A 104 2.32 0.75 -19.06
C GLU A 104 3.11 1.80 -19.84
N THR A 105 3.80 2.68 -19.13
CA THR A 105 4.69 3.70 -19.69
C THR A 105 6.10 3.55 -19.13
N GLY A 106 7.10 3.97 -19.91
CA GLY A 106 8.48 4.03 -19.44
C GLY A 106 8.69 5.21 -18.48
N THR A 107 9.47 4.99 -17.42
CA THR A 107 9.94 6.01 -16.48
C THR A 107 11.45 5.95 -16.37
N ALA A 108 12.09 7.06 -16.03
CA ALA A 108 13.50 7.06 -15.67
C ALA A 108 13.75 6.04 -14.54
N PRO A 109 14.74 5.15 -14.63
CA PRO A 109 15.05 4.19 -13.58
C PRO A 109 15.72 4.86 -12.38
N GLY A 110 15.54 4.27 -11.19
CA GLY A 110 16.38 4.54 -10.03
C GLY A 110 15.94 5.69 -9.12
N GLY A 111 16.57 5.72 -7.96
CA GLY A 111 16.41 6.75 -6.94
C GLY A 111 15.45 6.39 -5.82
N PHE A 112 15.49 7.19 -4.76
CA PHE A 112 14.46 7.18 -3.73
C PHE A 112 13.22 7.91 -4.26
N LEU A 113 12.07 7.24 -4.20
CA LEU A 113 10.83 7.70 -4.82
C LEU A 113 10.18 8.86 -4.08
N LEU A 114 10.33 8.88 -2.74
CA LEU A 114 9.71 9.87 -1.89
C LEU A 114 10.76 10.80 -1.27
N SER A 115 10.41 12.09 -1.17
CA SER A 115 11.19 13.02 -0.36
C SER A 115 11.04 12.70 1.12
N LYS A 116 12.02 13.11 1.94
CA LYS A 116 11.95 12.96 3.41
C LYS A 116 10.69 13.62 4.01
N ASP A 117 10.26 14.75 3.45
CA ASP A 117 9.03 15.42 3.89
C ASP A 117 7.78 14.59 3.56
N MET A 118 7.71 14.01 2.36
CA MET A 118 6.59 13.14 1.97
C MET A 118 6.53 11.88 2.84
N ILE A 119 7.68 11.25 3.10
CA ILE A 119 7.80 10.09 4.00
C ILE A 119 7.25 10.42 5.39
N ARG A 120 7.67 11.56 5.96
CA ARG A 120 7.20 12.02 7.27
C ARG A 120 5.69 12.23 7.27
N ARG A 121 5.15 12.92 6.26
CA ARG A 121 3.71 13.20 6.14
C ARG A 121 2.87 11.94 5.96
N LEU A 122 3.35 10.97 5.19
CA LEU A 122 2.71 9.65 5.05
C LEU A 122 2.68 8.92 6.39
N ALA A 123 3.82 8.84 7.09
CA ALA A 123 3.90 8.18 8.38
C ALA A 123 3.00 8.85 9.43
N GLU A 124 2.99 10.19 9.50
CA GLU A 124 2.09 10.95 10.37
C GLU A 124 0.62 10.69 10.04
N ALA A 125 0.25 10.65 8.75
CA ALA A 125 -1.10 10.30 8.34
C ALA A 125 -1.49 8.87 8.78
N GLY A 126 -0.58 7.91 8.64
CA GLY A 126 -0.77 6.54 9.10
C GLY A 126 -1.01 6.44 10.61
N LEU A 127 -0.18 7.12 11.40
CA LEU A 127 -0.31 7.15 12.86
C LEU A 127 -1.60 7.84 13.32
N GLU A 128 -2.04 8.90 12.63
CA GLU A 128 -3.34 9.51 12.91
C GLU A 128 -4.50 8.57 12.55
N ILE A 129 -4.40 7.80 11.46
CA ILE A 129 -5.39 6.77 11.10
C ILE A 129 -5.44 5.68 12.18
N GLU A 130 -4.30 5.13 12.61
CA GLU A 130 -4.22 4.17 13.72
C GLU A 130 -4.90 4.71 14.99
N LYS A 131 -4.63 5.96 15.35
CA LYS A 131 -5.26 6.62 16.50
C LYS A 131 -6.79 6.70 16.35
N LYS A 132 -7.30 6.95 15.15
CA LYS A 132 -8.76 6.93 14.87
C LYS A 132 -9.36 5.53 14.98
N PHE A 133 -8.58 4.49 14.72
CA PHE A 133 -8.97 3.09 14.90
C PHE A 133 -8.54 2.52 16.26
N ASN A 134 -8.65 3.34 17.32
CA ASN A 134 -8.40 2.95 18.72
C ASN A 134 -6.97 2.48 19.02
N GLY A 135 -5.98 2.95 18.26
CA GLY A 135 -4.58 2.55 18.43
C GLY A 135 -4.29 1.13 17.94
N ILE A 136 -5.17 0.54 17.14
CA ILE A 136 -4.91 -0.74 16.48
C ILE A 136 -3.97 -0.46 15.29
N PRO A 137 -2.81 -1.12 15.18
CA PRO A 137 -1.94 -0.96 14.02
C PRO A 137 -2.68 -1.24 12.71
N GLN A 138 -2.34 -0.51 11.65
CA GLN A 138 -3.06 -0.53 10.38
C GLN A 138 -2.15 -0.93 9.21
N ASP A 139 -2.75 -1.61 8.24
CA ASP A 139 -2.29 -1.81 6.87
C ASP A 139 -3.09 -0.85 5.95
N ILE A 140 -2.39 0.07 5.31
CA ILE A 140 -2.95 1.23 4.63
C ILE A 140 -2.47 1.26 3.18
N GLU A 141 -3.41 1.27 2.25
CA GLU A 141 -3.13 1.54 0.83
C GLU A 141 -3.27 3.04 0.58
N TRP A 142 -2.28 3.62 -0.10
CA TRP A 142 -2.18 5.05 -0.33
C TRP A 142 -1.68 5.36 -1.75
N LEU A 143 -1.98 6.57 -2.20
CA LEU A 143 -1.43 7.14 -3.43
C LEU A 143 -1.01 8.60 -3.23
N VAL A 144 -0.06 9.06 -4.03
CA VAL A 144 0.43 10.44 -4.07
C VAL A 144 0.25 10.99 -5.48
N ILE A 145 -0.34 12.19 -5.54
CA ILE A 145 -0.49 12.99 -6.77
C ILE A 145 0.05 14.39 -6.45
N GLY A 146 1.13 14.76 -7.11
CA GLY A 146 1.96 15.92 -6.79
C GLY A 146 2.39 15.88 -5.33
N ASN A 147 1.79 16.74 -4.51
CA ASN A 147 2.08 16.84 -3.09
C ASN A 147 0.92 16.39 -2.19
N THR A 148 -0.13 15.79 -2.77
CA THR A 148 -1.34 15.37 -2.06
C THR A 148 -1.32 13.87 -1.83
N ILE A 149 -1.55 13.46 -0.59
CA ILE A 149 -1.72 12.06 -0.17
C ILE A 149 -3.21 11.74 -0.22
N TYR A 150 -3.55 10.60 -0.80
CA TYR A 150 -4.88 10.01 -0.74
C TYR A 150 -4.79 8.63 -0.10
N ILE A 151 -5.75 8.32 0.76
CA ILE A 151 -5.89 7.00 1.38
C ILE A 151 -6.96 6.23 0.61
N VAL A 152 -6.60 5.06 0.12
CA VAL A 152 -7.49 4.21 -0.69
C VAL A 152 -8.20 3.20 0.21
N GLN A 153 -7.45 2.58 1.11
CA GLN A 153 -7.93 1.57 2.06
C GLN A 153 -7.14 1.69 3.37
N ALA A 154 -7.80 1.41 4.49
CA ALA A 154 -7.15 1.13 5.76
C ALA A 154 -7.83 -0.09 6.40
N ARG A 155 -7.03 -1.03 6.90
CA ARG A 155 -7.52 -2.22 7.63
C ARG A 155 -6.62 -2.52 8.82
N PRO A 156 -7.12 -3.20 9.86
CA PRO A 156 -6.26 -3.69 10.94
C PRO A 156 -5.10 -4.53 10.40
N TYR A 157 -3.89 -4.24 10.88
CA TYR A 157 -2.72 -5.05 10.61
C TYR A 157 -2.79 -6.36 11.41
N THR A 158 -2.79 -7.48 10.70
CA THR A 158 -2.68 -8.82 11.29
C THR A 158 -1.32 -9.39 10.90
N GLN A 159 -0.54 -9.87 11.87
CA GLN A 159 0.58 -10.73 11.56
C GLN A 159 0.00 -12.11 11.26
N ASP A 160 0.18 -12.58 10.03
CA ASP A 160 -0.11 -13.96 9.66
C ASP A 160 0.89 -14.93 10.33
#